data_AF-A0A7C4LWH7-F1
#
_entry.id   AF-A0A7C4LWH7-F1
#
_cell.length_a   1.000
_cell.length_b   1.000
_cell.length_c   1.000
_cell.angle_alpha   90.00
_cell.angle_beta   90.00
_cell.angle_gamma   90.00
#
_symmetry.space_group_name_H-M   'P 1'
#
loop_
_entity.id
_entity.type
_entity.pdbx_description
1 polymer ?
#
loop_
_entity_poly.entity_id
_entity_poly.type
_entity_poly.pdbx_seq_one_letter_code
_entity_poly.pdbx_strand_id
1 'polypeptide(L)'
;MKKKGAIKFFVWAALSLVLIVYIFYEYETGKIDQMYYHSTKIDGYAVNTNAFFDATKEKPALLQIEPADEIRGLMAVPVKKGERLPRGANGVIDKKVVEEGKRAKVEGDKLVVMVPWQIKESKGFKYKDTFIHKGIKTDPWSGVWNVAMTIALGLCLGFMAEGLTDLLGWKIQKIEHFGH
;
A
#
# COMPACT_ATOMS: atom_id res chain seq x y z
N MET A 1 -37.24 -16.86 20.02
CA MET A 1 -36.20 -15.81 19.90
C MET A 1 -34.78 -16.37 19.97
N LYS A 2 -34.37 -17.07 21.03
CA LYS A 2 -32.98 -17.54 21.22
C LYS A 2 -32.37 -18.34 20.06
N LYS A 3 -33.12 -19.28 19.44
CA LYS A 3 -32.62 -20.07 18.28
C LYS A 3 -32.29 -19.20 17.05
N LYS A 4 -33.08 -18.16 16.76
CA LYS A 4 -32.83 -17.26 15.63
C LYS A 4 -31.62 -16.35 15.89
N GLY A 5 -31.51 -15.81 17.12
CA GLY A 5 -30.34 -15.03 17.55
C GLY A 5 -29.04 -15.85 17.50
N ALA A 6 -29.09 -17.10 17.96
CA ALA A 6 -27.95 -18.03 17.86
C ALA A 6 -27.49 -18.26 16.41
N ILE A 7 -28.41 -18.59 15.51
CA ILE A 7 -28.09 -18.79 14.09
C ILE A 7 -27.47 -17.52 13.49
N LYS A 8 -28.08 -16.36 13.77
CA LYS A 8 -27.57 -15.06 13.32
C LYS A 8 -26.14 -14.82 13.83
N PHE A 9 -25.91 -14.99 15.13
CA PHE A 9 -24.59 -14.84 15.74
C PHE A 9 -23.53 -15.72 15.06
N PHE A 10 -23.77 -17.03 14.94
CA PHE A 10 -22.78 -17.96 14.39
C PHE A 10 -22.50 -17.70 12.91
N VAL A 11 -23.52 -17.39 12.10
CA VAL A 11 -23.33 -17.07 10.68
C VAL A 11 -22.47 -15.82 10.51
N TRP A 12 -22.81 -14.73 11.21
CA TRP A 12 -22.07 -13.47 11.07
C TRP A 12 -20.69 -13.51 11.73
N ALA A 13 -20.51 -14.32 12.78
CA ALA A 13 -19.20 -14.58 13.37
C ALA A 13 -18.28 -15.34 12.38
N ALA A 14 -18.81 -16.38 11.72
CA ALA A 14 -18.06 -17.11 10.70
C ALA A 14 -17.68 -16.21 9.51
N LEU A 15 -18.62 -15.40 9.01
CA LEU A 15 -18.36 -14.46 7.92
C LEU A 15 -17.32 -13.39 8.31
N SER A 16 -17.39 -12.87 9.54
CA SER A 16 -16.39 -11.92 10.05
C SER A 16 -15.00 -12.54 10.10
N LEU A 17 -14.89 -13.78 10.59
CA LEU A 17 -13.62 -14.50 10.65
C LEU A 17 -13.05 -14.73 9.24
N VAL A 18 -13.89 -15.16 8.29
CA VAL A 18 -13.48 -15.35 6.89
C VAL A 18 -12.97 -14.05 6.28
N LEU A 19 -13.68 -12.93 6.48
CA LEU A 19 -13.25 -11.62 5.99
C LEU A 19 -11.92 -11.17 6.61
N ILE A 20 -11.74 -11.37 7.91
CA ILE A 20 -10.49 -11.03 8.60
C ILE A 20 -9.33 -11.86 8.03
N VAL A 21 -9.50 -13.18 7.94
CA VAL A 21 -8.48 -14.08 7.37
C VAL A 21 -8.16 -13.67 5.93
N TYR A 22 -9.17 -13.31 5.14
CA TYR A 22 -8.99 -12.88 3.77
C TYR A 22 -8.21 -11.55 3.67
N ILE A 23 -8.48 -10.57 4.54
CA ILE A 23 -7.70 -9.32 4.61
C ILE A 23 -6.23 -9.61 4.93
N PHE A 24 -5.98 -10.48 5.92
CA PHE A 24 -4.61 -10.89 6.25
C PHE A 24 -3.94 -11.62 5.08
N TYR A 25 -4.66 -12.50 4.39
CA TYR A 25 -4.14 -13.16 3.20
C TYR A 25 -3.78 -12.17 2.07
N GLU A 26 -4.60 -11.15 1.80
CA GLU A 26 -4.29 -10.12 0.80
C GLU A 26 -3.07 -9.26 1.18
N TYR A 27 -2.88 -9.03 2.48
CA TYR A 27 -1.70 -8.35 3.01
C TYR A 27 -0.44 -9.20 2.81
N GLU A 28 -0.44 -10.45 3.27
CA GLU A 28 0.70 -11.38 3.16
C GLU A 28 1.08 -11.71 1.72
N THR A 29 0.10 -11.75 0.80
CA THR A 29 0.37 -11.97 -0.64
C THR A 29 0.91 -10.73 -1.36
N GLY A 30 1.02 -9.58 -0.68
CA GLY A 30 1.48 -8.31 -1.26
C GLY A 30 0.51 -7.73 -2.30
N LYS A 31 -0.74 -8.20 -2.35
CA LYS A 31 -1.75 -7.73 -3.30
C LYS A 31 -2.07 -6.26 -3.07
N ILE A 32 -2.18 -5.86 -1.81
CA ILE A 32 -2.43 -4.46 -1.42
C ILE A 32 -1.27 -3.56 -1.87
N ASP A 33 -0.02 -4.02 -1.70
CA ASP A 33 1.15 -3.28 -2.15
C ASP A 33 1.16 -3.13 -3.68
N GLN A 34 0.78 -4.17 -4.43
CA GLN A 34 0.67 -4.07 -5.89
C GLN A 34 -0.46 -3.14 -6.34
N MET A 35 -1.55 -3.03 -5.59
CA MET A 35 -2.59 -2.04 -5.85
C MET A 35 -2.07 -0.62 -5.56
N TYR A 36 -1.22 -0.45 -4.53
CA TYR A 36 -0.65 0.84 -4.20
C TYR A 36 0.45 1.28 -5.18
N TYR A 37 1.40 0.39 -5.47
CA TYR A 37 2.51 0.56 -6.41
C TYR A 37 2.16 -0.01 -7.78
N HIS A 38 1.02 0.42 -8.33
CA HIS A 38 0.44 -0.19 -9.53
C HIS A 38 1.17 0.17 -10.82
N SER A 39 1.34 1.47 -11.07
CA SER A 39 1.89 1.99 -12.34
C SER A 39 2.75 3.22 -12.12
N THR A 40 3.61 3.56 -13.07
CA THR A 40 4.36 4.82 -13.03
C THR A 40 3.63 5.97 -13.73
N LYS A 41 3.75 7.19 -13.21
CA LYS A 41 3.27 8.44 -13.83
C LYS A 41 4.37 9.22 -14.57
N ILE A 42 5.60 8.72 -14.53
CA ILE A 42 6.80 9.34 -15.12
C ILE A 42 7.65 8.29 -15.84
N ASP A 43 8.53 8.74 -16.73
CA ASP A 43 9.57 7.91 -17.33
C ASP A 43 10.80 7.87 -16.41
N GLY A 44 11.46 6.72 -16.32
CA GLY A 44 12.65 6.59 -15.51
C GLY A 44 12.98 5.14 -15.15
N TYR A 45 13.42 4.93 -13.91
CA TYR A 45 13.84 3.63 -13.41
C TYR A 45 13.06 3.27 -12.15
N ALA A 46 12.28 2.19 -12.21
CA ALA A 46 11.63 1.61 -11.05
C ALA A 46 12.68 0.96 -10.16
N VAL A 47 12.58 1.24 -8.85
CA VAL A 47 13.59 0.83 -7.87
C VAL A 47 12.93 0.45 -6.53
N ASN A 48 13.65 -0.35 -5.75
CA ASN A 48 13.35 -0.50 -4.33
C ASN A 48 14.30 0.38 -3.51
N THR A 49 13.82 1.56 -3.11
CA THR A 49 14.60 2.58 -2.38
C THR A 49 15.14 2.07 -1.05
N ASN A 50 14.50 1.08 -0.44
CA ASN A 50 14.96 0.53 0.84
C ASN A 50 16.29 -0.21 0.68
N ALA A 51 16.57 -0.77 -0.51
CA ALA A 51 17.80 -1.51 -0.77
C ALA A 51 19.07 -0.64 -0.78
N PHE A 52 18.93 0.68 -0.95
CA PHE A 52 20.05 1.63 -1.07
C PHE A 52 19.86 2.90 -0.23
N PHE A 53 19.08 2.81 0.84
CA PHE A 53 18.73 3.97 1.67
C PHE A 53 19.95 4.65 2.34
N ASP A 54 21.00 3.86 2.58
CA ASP A 54 22.26 4.29 3.21
C ASP A 54 23.36 4.65 2.21
N ALA A 55 23.05 4.68 0.91
CA ALA A 55 24.01 5.06 -0.12
C ALA A 55 24.48 6.52 0.07
N THR A 56 25.75 6.77 -0.22
CA THR A 56 26.37 8.10 -0.15
C THR A 56 27.22 8.38 -1.39
N LYS A 57 27.77 9.59 -1.52
CA LYS A 57 28.70 9.92 -2.62
C LYS A 57 29.99 9.11 -2.58
N GLU A 58 30.48 8.81 -1.37
CA GLU A 58 31.71 8.04 -1.15
C GLU A 58 31.47 6.54 -1.33
N LYS A 59 30.29 6.07 -0.96
CA LYS A 59 29.84 4.69 -1.12
C LYS A 59 28.50 4.66 -1.85
N PRO A 60 28.49 4.89 -3.17
CA PRO A 60 27.25 4.89 -3.94
C PRO A 60 26.69 3.48 -4.06
N ALA A 61 25.37 3.37 -4.20
CA ALA A 61 24.74 2.12 -4.57
C ALA A 61 24.77 1.95 -6.08
N LEU A 62 25.13 0.75 -6.52
CA LEU A 62 25.22 0.38 -7.92
C LEU A 62 24.07 -0.57 -8.22
N LEU A 63 23.04 -0.07 -8.89
CA LEU A 63 21.87 -0.85 -9.25
C LEU A 63 22.04 -1.37 -10.68
N GLN A 64 21.90 -2.68 -10.87
CA GLN A 64 21.92 -3.27 -12.21
C GLN A 64 20.69 -2.82 -12.99
N ILE A 65 20.88 -2.29 -14.20
CA ILE A 65 19.77 -1.92 -15.09
C ILE A 65 19.42 -3.14 -15.93
N GLU A 66 18.24 -3.71 -15.68
CA GLU A 66 17.73 -4.82 -16.48
C GLU A 66 16.19 -4.80 -16.53
N PRO A 67 15.59 -5.22 -17.65
CA PRO A 67 14.15 -5.47 -17.69
C PRO A 67 13.81 -6.69 -16.82
N ALA A 68 12.93 -6.51 -15.84
CA ALA A 68 12.47 -7.58 -14.97
C ALA A 68 11.04 -7.30 -14.47
N ASP A 69 10.28 -8.36 -14.21
CA ASP A 69 8.93 -8.27 -13.63
C ASP A 69 8.94 -8.09 -12.10
N GLU A 70 10.11 -8.30 -11.46
CA GLU A 70 10.31 -8.19 -10.02
C GLU A 70 11.69 -7.60 -9.72
N ILE A 71 11.73 -6.65 -8.78
CA ILE A 71 12.96 -6.04 -8.28
C ILE A 71 13.50 -6.86 -7.11
N ARG A 72 14.69 -7.44 -7.29
CA ARG A 72 15.42 -8.16 -6.25
C ARG A 72 16.74 -7.45 -5.94
N GLY A 73 16.95 -7.06 -4.68
CA GLY A 73 18.19 -6.41 -4.24
C GLY A 73 18.45 -5.07 -4.93
N LEU A 74 19.70 -4.85 -5.36
CA LEU A 74 20.16 -3.63 -6.03
C LEU A 74 19.93 -3.71 -7.54
N MET A 75 18.67 -3.48 -7.94
CA MET A 75 18.23 -3.52 -9.32
C MET A 75 17.40 -2.27 -9.66
N ALA A 76 17.50 -1.85 -10.92
CA ALA A 76 16.73 -0.77 -11.51
C ALA A 76 16.07 -1.27 -12.81
N VAL A 77 14.74 -1.19 -12.90
CA VAL A 77 14.00 -1.61 -14.08
C VAL A 77 13.60 -0.37 -14.89
N PRO A 78 13.98 -0.23 -16.16
CA PRO A 78 13.55 0.90 -16.98
C PRO A 78 12.03 0.84 -17.19
N VAL A 79 11.34 1.95 -16.94
CA VAL A 79 9.88 2.06 -17.06
C VAL A 79 9.47 3.36 -17.75
N LYS A 80 8.38 3.29 -18.51
CA LYS A 80 7.73 4.45 -19.14
C LYS A 80 6.42 4.79 -18.45
N LYS A 81 6.04 6.06 -18.52
CA LYS A 81 4.78 6.58 -18.00
C LYS A 81 3.60 5.70 -18.46
N GLY A 82 2.83 5.23 -17.49
CA GLY A 82 1.66 4.37 -17.70
C GLY A 82 1.96 2.88 -17.60
N GLU A 83 3.23 2.46 -17.64
CA GLU A 83 3.59 1.05 -17.48
C GLU A 83 3.35 0.56 -16.05
N ARG A 84 3.03 -0.73 -15.95
CA ARG A 84 2.91 -1.44 -14.67
C ARG A 84 4.28 -1.47 -14.01
N LEU A 85 4.32 -1.19 -12.71
CA LEU A 85 5.56 -1.31 -11.97
C LEU A 85 5.88 -2.78 -11.69
N PRO A 86 7.17 -3.17 -11.74
CA PRO A 86 7.59 -4.49 -11.32
C PRO A 86 7.35 -4.71 -9.83
N ARG A 87 7.13 -5.96 -9.44
CA ARG A 87 6.91 -6.33 -8.03
C ARG A 87 8.11 -5.91 -7.17
N GLY A 88 7.86 -5.42 -5.97
CA GLY A 88 8.89 -4.92 -5.06
C GLY A 88 9.41 -3.52 -5.36
N ALA A 89 8.98 -2.88 -6.46
CA ALA A 89 9.25 -1.46 -6.67
C ALA A 89 8.45 -0.60 -5.69
N ASN A 90 9.13 0.34 -5.03
CA ASN A 90 8.49 1.28 -4.11
C ASN A 90 8.67 2.75 -4.52
N GLY A 91 9.30 2.99 -5.66
CA GLY A 91 9.61 4.32 -6.17
C GLY A 91 10.13 4.28 -7.59
N VAL A 92 10.14 5.44 -8.25
CA VAL A 92 10.72 5.65 -9.57
C VAL A 92 11.70 6.81 -9.51
N ILE A 93 12.93 6.59 -9.97
CA ILE A 93 13.91 7.64 -10.20
C ILE A 93 13.63 8.23 -11.58
N ASP A 94 13.14 9.47 -11.60
CA ASP A 94 12.82 10.22 -12.82
C ASP A 94 14.06 10.33 -13.71
N LYS A 95 13.88 10.19 -15.03
CA LYS A 95 14.93 10.41 -16.02
C LYS A 95 15.60 11.78 -15.85
N LYS A 96 14.87 12.83 -15.47
CA LYS A 96 15.43 14.16 -15.18
C LYS A 96 16.44 14.15 -14.04
N VAL A 97 16.18 13.36 -12.99
CA VAL A 97 17.11 13.24 -11.85
C VAL A 97 18.41 12.57 -12.28
N VAL A 98 18.32 11.62 -13.21
CA VAL A 98 19.48 10.93 -13.81
C VAL A 98 20.28 11.87 -14.70
N GLU A 99 19.60 12.66 -15.54
CA GLU A 99 20.21 13.65 -16.43
C GLU A 99 20.92 14.77 -15.65
N GLU A 100 20.35 15.21 -14.52
CA GLU A 100 21.01 16.15 -13.61
C GLU A 100 22.30 15.59 -12.98
N GLY A 101 22.41 14.26 -12.84
CA GLY A 101 23.60 13.57 -12.34
C GLY A 101 23.96 13.82 -10.87
N LYS A 102 23.20 14.65 -10.14
CA LYS A 102 23.54 15.06 -8.76
C LYS A 102 23.23 13.98 -7.71
N ARG A 103 22.13 13.25 -7.90
CA ARG A 103 21.64 12.24 -6.93
C ARG A 103 21.77 10.83 -7.44
N ALA A 104 21.52 10.64 -8.73
CA ALA A 104 21.70 9.40 -9.44
C ALA A 104 22.21 9.71 -10.84
N LYS A 105 22.96 8.79 -11.45
CA LYS A 105 23.41 8.86 -12.84
C LYS A 105 23.48 7.46 -13.43
N VAL A 106 23.43 7.36 -14.74
CA VAL A 106 23.64 6.08 -15.44
C VAL A 106 25.10 6.01 -15.87
N GLU A 107 25.75 4.89 -15.56
CA GLU A 107 27.11 4.56 -16.01
C GLU A 107 27.09 3.16 -16.62
N GLY A 108 27.14 3.09 -17.95
CA GLY A 108 27.03 1.82 -18.68
C GLY A 108 25.69 1.15 -18.42
N ASP A 109 25.74 -0.06 -17.84
CA ASP A 109 24.60 -0.91 -17.49
C ASP A 109 24.09 -0.69 -16.04
N LYS A 110 24.58 0.33 -15.35
CA LYS A 110 24.28 0.57 -13.93
C LYS A 110 23.68 1.94 -13.67
N LEU A 111 22.73 1.97 -12.75
CA LEU A 111 22.21 3.19 -12.14
C LEU A 111 22.96 3.42 -10.83
N VAL A 112 23.83 4.43 -10.83
CA VAL A 112 24.67 4.80 -9.68
C VAL A 112 23.92 5.82 -8.83
N VAL A 113 23.47 5.41 -7.64
CA VAL A 113 22.75 6.27 -6.69
C VAL A 113 23.69 6.75 -5.60
N MET A 114 23.90 8.07 -5.55
CA MET A 114 24.82 8.74 -4.61
C MET A 114 24.09 9.43 -3.47
N VAL A 115 22.86 9.90 -3.71
CA VAL A 115 22.05 10.65 -2.73
C VAL A 115 20.61 10.12 -2.74
N PRO A 116 20.33 9.04 -1.97
CA PRO A 116 19.02 8.38 -1.93
C PRO A 116 17.93 9.28 -1.33
N TRP A 117 18.31 10.18 -0.44
CA TRP A 117 17.40 11.14 0.20
C TRP A 117 18.12 12.45 0.52
N GLN A 118 17.34 13.51 0.70
CA GLN A 118 17.83 14.81 1.13
C GLN A 118 16.78 15.47 2.03
N ILE A 119 17.18 16.32 2.97
CA ILE A 119 16.22 17.11 3.73
C ILE A 119 15.74 18.27 2.86
N LYS A 120 14.43 18.37 2.67
CA LYS A 120 13.79 19.52 2.03
C LYS A 120 12.90 20.23 3.04
N GLU A 121 12.70 21.51 2.80
CA GLU A 121 11.75 22.31 3.56
C GLU A 121 10.65 22.81 2.64
N SER A 122 9.40 22.69 3.07
CA SER A 122 8.26 23.29 2.40
C SER A 122 7.26 23.77 3.43
N LYS A 123 6.81 25.02 3.28
CA LYS A 123 5.84 25.64 4.21
C LYS A 123 6.26 25.54 5.70
N GLY A 124 7.56 25.67 5.98
CA GLY A 124 8.11 25.59 7.34
C GLY A 124 8.28 24.18 7.91
N PHE A 125 7.94 23.12 7.15
CA PHE A 125 8.14 21.74 7.55
C PHE A 125 9.34 21.13 6.83
N LYS A 126 10.29 20.60 7.61
CA LYS A 126 11.40 19.80 7.10
C LYS A 126 10.95 18.36 6.93
N TYR A 127 11.24 17.77 5.78
CA TYR A 127 10.91 16.39 5.47
C TYR A 127 12.03 15.71 4.68
N LYS A 128 12.06 14.38 4.77
CA LYS A 128 13.04 13.54 4.08
C LYS A 128 12.54 13.25 2.66
N ASP A 129 13.16 13.88 1.66
CA ASP A 129 12.84 13.73 0.24
C ASP A 129 13.51 12.48 -0.35
N THR A 130 12.90 11.32 -0.16
CA THR A 130 13.37 10.02 -0.67
C THR A 130 12.90 9.79 -2.11
N PHE A 131 13.23 8.64 -2.72
CA PHE A 131 12.60 8.16 -3.95
C PHE A 131 11.34 7.30 -3.71
N ILE A 132 11.03 6.98 -2.44
CA ILE A 132 9.85 6.20 -2.07
C ILE A 132 8.59 6.96 -2.46
N HIS A 133 7.62 6.25 -3.03
CA HIS A 133 6.34 6.75 -3.53
C HIS A 133 6.43 7.78 -4.66
N LYS A 134 7.64 8.16 -5.10
CA LYS A 134 7.83 9.06 -6.23
C LYS A 134 7.52 8.36 -7.53
N GLY A 135 6.89 9.11 -8.43
CA GLY A 135 6.49 8.58 -9.73
C GLY A 135 5.38 7.53 -9.67
N ILE A 136 4.86 7.17 -8.50
CA ILE A 136 3.84 6.12 -8.36
C ILE A 136 2.45 6.66 -8.69
N LYS A 137 1.67 5.81 -9.36
CA LYS A 137 0.22 5.93 -9.56
C LYS A 137 -0.44 4.65 -9.06
N THR A 138 -1.20 4.80 -7.99
CA THR A 138 -2.05 3.79 -7.35
C THR A 138 -3.17 3.34 -8.29
N ASP A 139 -3.55 2.07 -8.19
CA ASP A 139 -4.71 1.50 -8.87
C ASP A 139 -5.98 2.28 -8.46
N PRO A 140 -6.75 2.83 -9.42
CA PRO A 140 -8.03 3.47 -9.14
C PRO A 140 -9.01 2.60 -8.34
N TRP A 141 -8.97 1.27 -8.52
CA TRP A 141 -9.85 0.35 -7.80
C TRP A 141 -9.41 0.07 -6.36
N SER A 142 -8.19 0.43 -5.99
CA SER A 142 -7.68 0.21 -4.62
C SER A 142 -8.51 0.96 -3.57
N GLY A 143 -8.93 2.19 -3.86
CA GLY A 143 -9.78 2.96 -2.96
C GLY A 143 -11.14 2.30 -2.75
N VAL A 144 -11.78 1.88 -3.85
CA VAL A 144 -13.09 1.23 -3.81
C VAL A 144 -13.02 -0.11 -3.07
N TRP A 145 -11.98 -0.91 -3.33
CA TRP A 145 -11.77 -2.19 -2.67
C TRP A 145 -11.61 -2.05 -1.15
N ASN A 146 -10.75 -1.14 -0.70
CA ASN A 146 -10.52 -0.90 0.73
C ASN A 146 -11.80 -0.43 1.45
N VAL A 147 -12.57 0.45 0.81
CA VAL A 147 -13.86 0.91 1.36
C VAL A 147 -14.87 -0.23 1.41
N ALA A 148 -15.00 -1.02 0.33
CA ALA A 148 -15.91 -2.14 0.27
C ALA A 148 -15.61 -3.19 1.35
N MET A 149 -14.34 -3.55 1.54
CA MET A 149 -13.90 -4.49 2.58
C MET A 149 -14.21 -3.96 3.99
N THR A 150 -13.98 -2.68 4.23
CA THR A 150 -14.28 -2.03 5.53
C THR A 150 -15.77 -2.06 5.82
N ILE A 151 -16.62 -1.71 4.83
CA ILE A 151 -18.08 -1.75 4.98
C ILE A 151 -18.56 -3.19 5.20
N ALA A 152 -18.08 -4.15 4.41
CA ALA A 152 -18.46 -5.55 4.54
C ALA A 152 -18.12 -6.10 5.92
N LEU A 153 -16.91 -5.83 6.42
CA LEU A 153 -16.49 -6.23 7.77
C LEU A 153 -17.34 -5.54 8.84
N GLY A 154 -17.57 -4.24 8.73
CA GLY A 154 -18.39 -3.48 9.66
C GLY A 154 -19.83 -4.00 9.76
N LEU A 155 -20.45 -4.34 8.61
CA LEU A 155 -21.78 -4.95 8.56
C LEU A 155 -21.78 -6.34 9.21
N CYS A 156 -20.79 -7.17 8.92
CA CYS A 156 -20.69 -8.50 9.52
C CYS A 156 -20.55 -8.42 11.05
N LEU A 157 -19.69 -7.54 11.54
CA LEU A 157 -19.50 -7.32 12.98
C LEU A 157 -20.75 -6.74 13.64
N GLY A 158 -21.45 -5.81 12.97
CA GLY A 158 -22.71 -5.24 13.46
C GLY A 158 -23.81 -6.29 13.61
N PHE A 159 -24.03 -7.12 12.60
CA PHE A 159 -25.02 -8.20 12.69
C PHE A 159 -24.61 -9.33 13.62
N MET A 160 -23.32 -9.60 13.77
CA MET A 160 -22.80 -10.50 14.80
C MET A 160 -23.13 -9.97 16.19
N ALA A 161 -22.89 -8.68 16.45
CA ALA A 161 -23.22 -8.04 17.72
C ALA A 161 -24.73 -8.09 18.02
N GLU A 162 -25.57 -7.82 17.03
CA GLU A 162 -27.03 -7.95 17.17
C GLU A 162 -27.46 -9.40 17.44
N GLY A 163 -26.87 -10.38 16.74
CA GLY A 163 -27.11 -11.80 17.02
C GLY A 163 -26.70 -12.20 18.43
N LEU A 164 -25.60 -11.65 18.94
CA LEU A 164 -25.13 -11.87 20.30
C LEU A 164 -26.08 -11.27 21.34
N THR A 165 -26.54 -10.04 21.16
CA THR A 165 -27.48 -9.41 22.08
C THR A 165 -28.83 -10.15 22.10
N ASP A 166 -29.31 -10.59 20.93
CA ASP A 166 -30.51 -11.44 20.81
C ASP A 166 -30.36 -12.82 21.49
N LEU A 167 -29.18 -13.44 21.36
CA LEU A 167 -28.84 -14.70 22.02
C LEU A 167 -28.89 -14.56 23.55
N LEU A 168 -28.30 -13.48 24.07
CA LEU A 168 -28.21 -13.17 25.49
C LEU A 168 -29.52 -12.60 26.06
N GLY A 169 -30.48 -12.28 25.20
CA GLY A 169 -31.76 -11.66 25.60
C GLY A 169 -31.61 -10.19 26.00
N TRP A 170 -30.49 -9.56 25.67
CA TRP A 170 -30.21 -8.15 25.90
C TRP A 170 -30.86 -7.32 24.80
N LYS A 171 -32.18 -7.12 24.88
CA LYS A 171 -32.83 -6.15 24.00
C LYS A 171 -32.36 -4.75 24.37
N ILE A 172 -31.87 -4.02 23.36
CA ILE A 172 -31.79 -2.56 23.43
C ILE A 172 -33.23 -2.08 23.66
N GLN A 173 -33.54 -1.57 24.85
CA GLN A 173 -34.81 -0.90 25.08
C GLN A 173 -34.85 0.30 24.12
N LYS A 174 -35.97 0.47 23.41
CA LYS A 174 -36.20 1.65 22.58
C LYS A 174 -35.96 2.87 23.48
N ILE A 175 -35.11 3.80 23.05
CA ILE A 175 -34.99 5.10 23.74
C ILE A 175 -36.38 5.74 23.65
N GLU A 176 -37.07 5.84 24.79
CA GLU A 176 -38.33 6.57 24.87
C GLU A 176 -38.04 8.02 24.48
N HIS A 177 -38.61 8.46 23.37
CA HIS A 177 -38.62 9.87 23.05
C HIS A 177 -39.70 10.50 23.94
N PHE A 178 -39.28 11.16 25.03
CA PHE A 178 -40.16 12.05 25.78
C PHE A 178 -40.43 13.30 24.94
N GLY A 179 -41.37 13.18 24.02
CA GLY A 179 -41.89 14.26 23.19
C GLY A 179 -43.39 14.10 23.03
N HIS A 180 -44.12 14.95 23.77
CA HIS A 180 -45.56 15.02 24.05
C HIS A 180 -46.06 14.21 25.24
#